data_AF-E8R8H9-F1
#
_entry.id   AF-E8R8H9-F1
#
_cell.length_a   1.000
_cell.length_b   1.000
_cell.length_c   1.000
_cell.angle_alpha   90.00
_cell.angle_beta   90.00
_cell.angle_gamma   90.00
#
_symmetry.space_group_name_H-M   'P 1'
#
loop_
_entity.id
_entity.type
_entity.pdbx_description
1 polymer ?
#
loop_
_entity_poly.entity_id
_entity_poly.type
_entity_poly.pdbx_seq_one_letter_code
_entity_poly.pdbx_strand_id
1 'polypeptide(L)'
;MLKRIILDVLYPVRGTSIVDLAKSIVEITGVSSVSITVKEVDVDTQNILVMVEGSDISFEDVRDAIEKEGGVIHSIDQVVAGERIIEPPEYLVE
;
A
#
# COMPACT_ATOMS: atom_id res chain seq x y z
N MET A 1 -0.44 -7.57 -16.11
CA MET A 1 -0.06 -8.12 -14.80
C MET A 1 0.61 -7.05 -13.97
N LEU A 2 -0.06 -6.64 -12.90
CA LEU A 2 0.49 -5.74 -11.89
C LEU A 2 1.39 -6.54 -10.92
N LYS A 3 2.58 -6.02 -10.60
CA LYS A 3 3.60 -6.70 -9.77
C LYS A 3 3.85 -5.99 -8.46
N ARG A 4 3.89 -4.66 -8.47
CA ARG A 4 4.07 -3.82 -7.29
C ARG A 4 3.23 -2.56 -7.41
N ILE A 5 2.67 -2.13 -6.30
CA ILE A 5 2.12 -0.78 -6.15
C ILE A 5 2.57 -0.19 -4.81
N ILE A 6 2.91 1.10 -4.82
CA ILE A 6 3.20 1.88 -3.61
C ILE A 6 2.18 3.01 -3.53
N LEU A 7 1.54 3.14 -2.39
CA LEU A 7 0.46 4.08 -2.12
C LEU A 7 0.82 4.97 -0.94
N ASP A 8 0.58 6.28 -1.09
CA ASP A 8 0.49 7.22 0.03
C ASP A 8 -0.95 7.21 0.54
N VAL A 9 -1.14 6.83 1.80
CA VAL A 9 -2.45 6.67 2.40
C VAL A 9 -2.51 7.48 3.69
N LEU A 10 -3.54 8.32 3.81
CA LEU A 10 -3.93 8.90 5.08
C LEU A 10 -4.82 7.91 5.82
N TYR A 11 -4.38 7.48 6.99
CA TYR A 11 -5.05 6.43 7.75
C TYR A 11 -5.38 6.93 9.17
N PRO A 12 -6.55 6.62 9.73
CA PRO A 12 -6.87 6.99 11.10
C PRO A 12 -5.87 6.38 12.11
N VAL A 13 -5.49 7.14 13.14
CA VAL A 13 -4.67 6.59 14.25
C VAL A 13 -5.51 5.66 15.14
N ARG A 14 -6.83 5.90 15.18
CA ARG A 14 -7.79 5.13 15.97
C ARG A 14 -8.61 4.23 15.07
N GLY A 15 -8.86 3.00 15.52
CA GLY A 15 -9.64 2.02 14.79
C GLY A 15 -8.81 0.76 14.51
N THR A 16 -8.92 0.24 13.29
CA THR A 16 -8.14 -0.90 12.84
C THR A 16 -6.65 -0.55 12.84
N SER A 17 -5.80 -1.48 13.28
CA SER A 17 -4.36 -1.25 13.30
C SER A 17 -3.75 -1.44 11.92
N ILE A 18 -2.63 -0.77 11.63
CA ILE A 18 -1.88 -1.01 10.38
C ILE A 18 -1.43 -2.48 10.23
N VAL A 19 -1.28 -3.20 11.35
CA VAL A 19 -0.96 -4.63 11.35
C VAL A 19 -2.12 -5.44 10.79
N ASP A 20 -3.35 -5.11 11.17
CA ASP A 20 -4.54 -5.81 10.69
C ASP A 20 -4.89 -5.39 9.27
N LEU A 21 -4.64 -4.14 8.89
CA LEU A 21 -4.69 -3.70 7.49
C LEU A 21 -3.72 -4.51 6.63
N ALA A 22 -2.47 -4.69 7.06
CA ALA A 22 -1.49 -5.48 6.30
C ALA A 22 -1.93 -6.95 6.13
N LYS A 23 -2.53 -7.54 7.18
CA LYS A 23 -3.10 -8.90 7.11
C LYS A 23 -4.29 -8.97 6.14
N SER A 24 -5.17 -7.97 6.16
CA SER A 24 -6.31 -7.91 5.24
C SER A 24 -5.86 -7.85 3.78
N ILE A 25 -4.87 -7.00 3.48
CA ILE A 25 -4.36 -6.83 2.11
C ILE A 25 -3.62 -8.09 1.63
N VAL A 26 -2.88 -8.79 2.49
CA VAL A 26 -2.15 -10.01 2.05
C VAL A 26 -3.07 -11.19 1.73
N GLU A 27 -4.32 -11.17 2.20
CA GLU A 27 -5.34 -12.18 1.86
C GLU A 27 -5.94 -11.98 0.46
N ILE A 28 -5.69 -10.84 -0.20
CA ILE A 28 -6.16 -10.55 -1.56
C ILE A 28 -5.45 -11.48 -2.56
N THR A 29 -6.23 -12.02 -3.51
CA THR A 29 -5.67 -12.91 -4.53
C THR A 29 -4.61 -12.20 -5.37
N GLY A 30 -3.47 -12.85 -5.55
CA GLY A 30 -2.36 -12.29 -6.31
C GLY A 30 -1.42 -11.40 -5.48
N VAL A 31 -1.72 -11.11 -4.22
CA VAL A 31 -0.79 -10.45 -3.29
C VAL A 31 0.11 -11.50 -2.64
N SER A 32 1.42 -11.28 -2.69
CA SER A 32 2.43 -12.14 -2.05
C SER A 32 2.99 -11.51 -0.78
N SER A 33 3.07 -10.18 -0.71
CA SER A 33 3.68 -9.46 0.41
C SER A 33 3.12 -8.04 0.51
N VAL A 34 3.03 -7.56 1.75
CA VAL A 34 2.57 -6.21 2.07
C VAL A 34 3.54 -5.61 3.09
N SER A 35 3.97 -4.38 2.86
CA SER A 35 4.73 -3.58 3.80
C SER A 35 4.01 -2.28 4.05
N ILE A 36 3.88 -1.89 5.32
CA ILE A 36 3.29 -0.62 5.70
C ILE A 36 4.29 0.14 6.58
N THR A 37 4.66 1.34 6.15
CA THR A 37 5.60 2.21 6.86
C THR A 37 4.88 3.48 7.27
N VAL A 38 4.90 3.83 8.56
CA VAL A 38 4.37 5.11 9.02
C VAL A 38 5.39 6.20 8.70
N LYS A 39 4.99 7.18 7.88
CA LYS A 39 5.84 8.33 7.51
C LYS A 39 5.72 9.45 8.55
N GLU A 40 4.49 9.79 8.92
CA GLU A 40 4.18 10.88 9.84
C GLU A 40 2.94 10.53 10.67
N VAL A 41 2.86 11.05 11.90
CA VAL A 41 1.72 10.86 12.79
C VAL A 41 1.25 12.23 13.28
N ASP A 42 0.00 12.55 12.98
CA ASP A 42 -0.74 13.69 13.47
C ASP A 42 -1.64 13.30 14.66
N VAL A 43 -2.44 14.26 15.14
CA VAL A 43 -3.31 14.08 16.31
C VAL A 43 -4.33 12.96 16.12
N ASP A 44 -4.97 12.87 14.96
CA ASP A 44 -6.02 11.90 14.65
C ASP A 44 -5.75 11.04 13.41
N THR A 45 -4.74 11.40 12.62
CA THR A 45 -4.38 10.74 11.35
C THR A 45 -2.90 10.38 11.32
N GLN A 46 -2.56 9.37 10.55
CA GLN A 46 -1.19 8.97 10.26
C GLN A 46 -1.04 8.85 8.74
N ASN A 47 0.05 9.38 8.21
CA ASN A 47 0.42 9.17 6.83
C ASN A 47 1.25 7.87 6.75
N ILE A 48 0.75 6.90 6.01
CA ILE A 48 1.38 5.59 5.84
C ILE A 48 1.72 5.34 4.37
N LEU A 49 2.88 4.73 4.13
CA LEU A 49 3.29 4.21 2.84
C LEU A 49 2.92 2.72 2.77
N VAL A 50 1.96 2.37 1.93
CA VAL A 50 1.53 0.98 1.72
C VAL A 50 2.15 0.46 0.45
N MET A 51 3.00 -0.55 0.57
CA MET A 51 3.63 -1.25 -0.55
C MET A 51 3.04 -2.66 -0.65
N VAL A 52 2.53 -3.00 -1.82
CA VAL A 52 1.95 -4.31 -2.12
C VAL A 52 2.71 -4.92 -3.27
N GLU A 53 3.17 -6.16 -3.10
CA GLU A 53 3.88 -6.94 -4.10
C GLU A 53 3.21 -8.28 -4.33
N GLY A 54 3.29 -8.77 -5.57
CA GLY A 54 2.75 -10.07 -5.92
C GLY A 54 2.67 -10.33 -7.42
N SER A 55 1.74 -11.20 -7.78
CA SER A 55 1.49 -11.66 -9.15
C SER A 55 0.04 -11.37 -9.52
N ASP A 56 -0.14 -10.39 -10.41
CA ASP A 56 -1.47 -9.99 -10.92
C ASP A 56 -2.35 -9.34 -9.84
N ILE A 57 -1.77 -8.39 -9.12
CA ILE A 57 -2.47 -7.63 -8.07
C ILE A 57 -3.66 -6.89 -8.69
N SER A 58 -4.83 -7.02 -8.05
CA SER A 58 -6.01 -6.20 -8.34
C SER A 58 -5.91 -4.89 -7.56
N PHE A 59 -5.76 -3.77 -8.26
CA PHE A 59 -5.67 -2.45 -7.61
C PHE A 59 -6.98 -2.09 -6.92
N GLU A 60 -8.09 -2.43 -7.56
CA GLU A 60 -9.44 -2.21 -7.06
C GLU A 60 -9.66 -2.93 -5.73
N ASP A 61 -9.26 -4.20 -5.61
CA ASP A 61 -9.40 -4.95 -4.35
C ASP A 61 -8.51 -4.37 -3.23
N VAL A 62 -7.29 -3.95 -3.57
CA VAL A 62 -6.38 -3.30 -2.60
C VAL A 62 -6.95 -1.96 -2.14
N ARG A 63 -7.48 -1.17 -3.07
CA ARG A 63 -8.12 0.11 -2.77
C ARG A 63 -9.34 -0.08 -1.87
N ASP A 64 -10.21 -1.01 -2.22
CA ASP A 64 -11.42 -1.30 -1.44
C ASP A 64 -11.07 -1.79 -0.03
N ALA A 65 -10.03 -2.61 0.12
CA ALA A 65 -9.55 -3.05 1.43
C ALA A 65 -9.04 -1.88 2.29
N ILE A 66 -8.34 -0.92 1.70
CA ILE A 66 -7.84 0.28 2.40
C ILE A 66 -9.01 1.21 2.78
N GLU A 67 -9.90 1.51 1.83
CA GLU A 67 -11.03 2.42 2.03
C GLU A 67 -12.03 1.86 3.06
N LYS A 68 -12.26 0.54 3.07
CA LYS A 68 -13.14 -0.14 4.05
C LYS A 68 -12.64 -0.01 5.49
N GLU A 69 -11.33 0.02 5.69
CA GLU A 69 -10.71 0.20 7.01
C GLU A 69 -10.51 1.69 7.38
N GLY A 70 -11.07 2.61 6.60
CA GLY A 70 -11.07 4.04 6.85
C GLY A 70 -9.87 4.81 6.27
N GLY A 71 -9.04 4.15 5.47
CA GLY A 71 -7.92 4.78 4.78
C GLY A 71 -8.35 5.58 3.55
N VAL A 72 -7.64 6.66 3.26
CA VAL A 72 -7.83 7.48 2.05
C VAL A 72 -6.52 7.49 1.27
N ILE A 73 -6.55 6.98 0.05
CA ILE A 73 -5.38 7.02 -0.85
C ILE A 73 -5.20 8.46 -1.33
N HIS A 74 -4.08 9.09 -0.98
CA HIS A 74 -3.70 10.42 -1.45
C HIS A 74 -3.07 10.38 -2.84
N SER A 75 -2.13 9.44 -3.04
CA SER A 75 -1.42 9.26 -4.30
C SER A 75 -0.97 7.83 -4.51
N ILE A 76 -0.73 7.50 -5.78
CA ILE A 76 -0.05 6.29 -6.19
C ILE A 76 1.39 6.69 -6.50
N ASP A 77 2.32 6.35 -5.61
CA ASP A 77 3.70 6.82 -5.65
C ASP A 77 4.55 5.99 -6.64
N GLN A 78 4.25 4.69 -6.77
CA GLN A 78 4.93 3.81 -7.71
C GLN A 78 4.00 2.72 -8.22
N VAL A 79 4.17 2.36 -9.50
CA VAL A 79 3.52 1.21 -10.13
C VAL A 79 4.55 0.42 -10.93
N VAL A 80 4.55 -0.90 -10.76
CA VAL A 80 5.37 -1.81 -11.57
C VAL A 80 4.49 -2.89 -12.16
N ALA A 81 4.50 -3.01 -13.49
CA ALA A 81 3.75 -4.00 -14.24
C ALA A 81 4.66 -4.73 -15.24
N GLY A 82 4.38 -6.01 -15.47
CA GLY A 82 5.15 -6.87 -16.37
C GLY A 82 5.68 -8.13 -15.69
N GLU A 83 6.75 -8.72 -16.24
CA GLU A 83 7.28 -10.00 -15.78
C GLU A 83 8.23 -9.86 -14.58
N ARG A 84 8.96 -8.74 -14.51
CA ARG A 84 9.96 -8.47 -13.47
C ARG A 84 9.67 -7.16 -12.76
N ILE A 85 10.17 -7.05 -11.52
CA ILE A 85 10.19 -5.78 -10.80
C ILE A 85 11.34 -4.92 -11.34
N ILE A 86 11.08 -3.64 -11.55
CA ILE A 86 12.08 -2.63 -11.92
C ILE A 86 12.17 -1.66 -10.75
N GLU A 87 13.34 -1.57 -10.15
CA GLU A 87 13.60 -0.61 -9.08
C GLU A 87 13.81 0.79 -9.67
N PRO A 88 13.34 1.85 -8.98
CA PRO A 88 13.60 3.21 -9.42
C PRO A 88 15.10 3.50 -9.29
N PRO A 89 15.66 4.37 -10.14
CA PRO A 89 17.06 4.76 -10.04
C PRO A 89 17.35 5.47 -8.70
N GLU A 90 18.55 5.26 -8.15
CA GLU A 90 18.95 5.73 -6.81
C GLU A 90 18.72 7.24 -6.58
N TYR A 91 18.87 8.08 -7.60
CA TYR A 91 18.68 9.54 -7.49
C TYR A 91 17.22 9.98 -7.23
N LEU A 92 16.25 9.06 -7.34
CA LEU A 92 14.85 9.32 -6.97
C LEU A 92 14.54 8.90 -5.53
N VAL A 93 15.49 8.27 -4.84
CA VAL A 93 15.30 7.65 -3.52
C VAL A 93 15.99 8.47 -2.41
N GLU A 94 16.62 9.60 -2.76
CA GLU A 94 17.24 10.59 -1.85
C GLU A 94 16.31 11.76 -1.52
#